data_AF-G9P972-F1
#
_entry.id   AF-G9P972-F1
#
_cell.length_a   1.000
_cell.length_b   1.000
_cell.length_c   1.000
_cell.angle_alpha   90.00
_cell.angle_beta   90.00
_cell.angle_gamma   90.00
#
_symmetry.space_group_name_H-M   'P 1'
#
loop_
_entity.id
_entity.type
_entity.pdbx_description
1 polymer ?
#
loop_
_entity_poly.entity_id
_entity_poly.type
_entity_poly.pdbx_seq_one_letter_code
_entity_poly.pdbx_strand_id
1 'polypeptide(L)'
;PVPQLSHNLDRVLFNPGVYHMQDDRSRVFNFDPYLASIMPVKEFDFDALRSYVTSSKDVKLRQLSAAHGMKYCGSTSSMTSILSHFHFLLSAWRKPNFAYLSRSLEPESYNFTALSRGPAAAFAHFNDGVYAFDSDKEYDTENILSSLGKSMEKLLTLPKEEFEKYRRSRSHQLTEEERNAEDSFHYTTLGDFMMRSQLDAYDPRLPGSGMFDLKTRAVVAVRMDVRGYEKGAGYEIQNRFGQWESFEREYYDMVRTVFLKYSLQVRMGRMDGIFVAYHNTQRIFGFQYISLDEMDVALHGTNDRRVGDQEFKISVTLLNELMDRATKRFPARTLRLHVETRPTKVPLTYFFVEPVTEEEMTKTQEAAKSTVEELEHLILKATEGIDNKAQNLKTFQRMFADLTTRAKDDDKEAIEDEQVTSAKDETSNEDELIEEEEEGDESDAAENTESPGRPQRELFGMFVTIRNQVNGEHVERPTNVRKEDDFDWSVQYNITELPDTRARKIYDKLKQRRKKVL
;
A
#
# COMPACT_ATOMS: atom_id res chain seq x y z
N PRO A 1 6.66 22.50 -11.76
CA PRO A 1 6.42 22.99 -10.37
C PRO A 1 5.34 22.12 -9.74
N VAL A 2 5.42 21.85 -8.43
CA VAL A 2 4.37 21.08 -7.74
C VAL A 2 3.10 21.93 -7.68
N PRO A 3 1.92 21.38 -8.00
CA PRO A 3 0.69 22.16 -8.03
C PRO A 3 0.19 22.48 -6.62
N GLN A 4 -0.70 23.46 -6.52
CA GLN A 4 -1.45 23.75 -5.30
C GLN A 4 -2.87 23.20 -5.44
N LEU A 5 -3.60 23.13 -4.33
CA LEU A 5 -5.03 22.81 -4.37
C LEU A 5 -5.82 23.91 -5.09
N SER A 6 -6.77 23.50 -5.92
CA SER A 6 -7.74 24.36 -6.58
C SER A 6 -9.03 24.48 -5.75
N HIS A 7 -10.01 25.23 -6.25
CA HIS A 7 -11.38 25.29 -5.70
C HIS A 7 -11.50 25.71 -4.21
N ASN A 8 -10.53 26.47 -3.70
CA ASN A 8 -10.44 26.87 -2.28
C ASN A 8 -10.41 25.67 -1.30
N LEU A 9 -9.90 24.52 -1.75
CA LEU A 9 -9.74 23.31 -0.93
C LEU A 9 -8.59 23.44 0.09
N ASP A 10 -7.72 24.43 -0.07
CA ASP A 10 -6.61 24.71 0.83
C ASP A 10 -7.05 24.95 2.28
N ARG A 11 -8.29 25.40 2.51
CA ARG A 11 -8.87 25.54 3.87
C ARG A 11 -8.89 24.24 4.68
N VAL A 12 -8.96 23.08 4.01
CA VAL A 12 -9.00 21.76 4.65
C VAL A 12 -7.68 21.44 5.34
N LEU A 13 -6.57 22.05 4.87
CA LEU A 13 -5.23 21.79 5.38
C LEU A 13 -5.01 22.26 6.83
N PHE A 14 -5.78 23.24 7.30
CA PHE A 14 -5.43 23.99 8.52
C PHE A 14 -6.33 23.75 9.73
N ASN A 15 -7.59 23.33 9.56
CA ASN A 15 -8.42 22.95 10.71
C ASN A 15 -8.66 21.45 10.75
N PRO A 16 -8.48 20.82 11.92
CA PRO A 16 -8.59 19.38 12.06
C PRO A 16 -10.01 18.88 11.87
N GLY A 17 -10.13 17.68 11.34
CA GLY A 17 -11.39 16.98 11.12
C GLY A 17 -11.86 17.04 9.68
N VAL A 18 -13.11 16.62 9.50
CA VAL A 18 -13.72 16.38 8.19
C VAL A 18 -14.55 17.58 7.76
N TYR A 19 -14.50 17.88 6.47
CA TYR A 19 -15.27 18.94 5.84
C TYR A 19 -16.24 18.31 4.86
N HIS A 20 -17.54 18.37 5.17
CA HIS A 20 -18.57 17.92 4.24
C HIS A 20 -18.54 18.78 2.97
N MET A 21 -18.76 18.16 1.81
CA MET A 21 -18.96 18.85 0.54
C MET A 21 -20.20 19.75 0.59
N GLN A 22 -21.27 19.25 1.18
CA GLN A 22 -22.55 19.93 1.39
C GLN A 22 -23.05 19.64 2.80
N ASP A 23 -23.51 20.67 3.51
CA ASP A 23 -24.12 20.51 4.83
C ASP A 23 -25.49 19.82 4.70
N ASP A 24 -25.71 18.73 5.42
CA ASP A 24 -26.92 17.90 5.28
C ASP A 24 -28.19 18.59 5.75
N ARG A 25 -28.09 19.45 6.77
CA ARG A 25 -29.26 20.13 7.36
C ARG A 25 -29.72 21.30 6.52
N SER A 26 -28.80 22.18 6.11
CA SER A 26 -29.10 23.41 5.38
C SER A 26 -29.07 23.23 3.86
N ARG A 27 -28.47 22.13 3.37
CA ARG A 27 -28.19 21.87 1.95
C ARG A 27 -27.29 22.92 1.30
N VAL A 28 -26.61 23.75 2.10
CA VAL A 28 -25.61 24.72 1.61
C VAL A 28 -24.31 23.98 1.32
N PHE A 29 -23.70 24.28 0.17
CA PHE A 29 -22.40 23.74 -0.19
C PHE A 29 -21.28 24.48 0.55
N ASN A 30 -20.34 23.73 1.14
CA ASN A 30 -19.16 24.31 1.79
C ASN A 30 -18.04 24.64 0.78
N PHE A 31 -18.08 23.99 -0.39
CA PHE A 31 -17.15 24.14 -1.50
C PHE A 31 -17.92 24.33 -2.82
N ASP A 32 -17.22 24.56 -3.93
CA ASP A 32 -17.85 24.72 -5.24
C ASP A 32 -18.70 23.48 -5.60
N PRO A 33 -20.03 23.60 -5.82
CA PRO A 33 -20.90 22.48 -6.17
C PRO A 33 -20.41 21.62 -7.34
N TYR A 34 -19.55 22.18 -8.21
CA TYR A 34 -18.86 21.45 -9.26
C TYR A 34 -18.13 20.19 -8.74
N LEU A 35 -17.44 20.30 -7.60
CA LEU A 35 -16.68 19.19 -7.01
C LEU A 35 -17.57 18.05 -6.49
N ALA A 36 -18.87 18.30 -6.29
CA ALA A 36 -19.77 17.30 -5.71
C ALA A 36 -20.03 16.12 -6.67
N SER A 37 -19.77 16.29 -7.97
CA SER A 37 -19.91 15.25 -8.99
C SER A 37 -18.54 14.87 -9.54
N ILE A 38 -18.27 13.58 -9.57
CA ILE A 38 -17.08 13.03 -10.21
C ILE A 38 -17.38 12.84 -11.70
N MET A 39 -16.44 13.22 -12.57
CA MET A 39 -16.57 12.95 -14.00
C MET A 39 -16.67 11.44 -14.23
N PRO A 40 -17.72 10.94 -14.90
CA PRO A 40 -17.85 9.51 -15.15
C PRO A 40 -16.65 8.96 -15.93
N VAL A 41 -16.26 7.73 -15.60
CA VAL A 41 -15.17 6.99 -16.26
C VAL A 41 -15.33 6.99 -17.79
N LYS A 42 -16.57 6.85 -18.28
CA LYS A 42 -16.87 6.82 -19.72
C LYS A 42 -16.67 8.18 -20.40
N GLU A 43 -16.68 9.27 -19.65
CA GLU A 43 -16.53 10.62 -20.17
C GLU A 43 -15.09 11.13 -20.06
N PHE A 44 -14.31 10.61 -19.11
CA PHE A 44 -12.92 10.99 -18.91
C PHE A 44 -11.99 10.31 -19.94
N ASP A 45 -11.05 11.08 -20.51
CA ASP A 45 -10.03 10.58 -21.42
C ASP A 45 -8.79 10.14 -20.63
N PHE A 46 -8.72 8.86 -20.25
CA PHE A 46 -7.58 8.32 -19.52
C PHE A 46 -6.30 8.24 -20.36
N ASP A 47 -6.42 8.22 -21.69
CA ASP A 47 -5.27 8.28 -22.61
C ASP A 47 -4.62 9.67 -22.60
N ALA A 48 -5.30 10.68 -22.06
CA ALA A 48 -4.74 11.99 -21.80
C ALA A 48 -3.94 12.08 -20.50
N LEU A 49 -3.97 11.03 -19.67
CA LEU A 49 -3.11 10.95 -18.50
C LEU A 49 -1.76 10.33 -18.86
N ARG A 50 -0.72 10.81 -18.21
CA ARG A 50 0.61 10.22 -18.33
C ARG A 50 0.64 8.80 -17.75
N SER A 51 1.30 7.91 -18.48
CA SER A 51 1.59 6.56 -18.01
C SER A 51 2.47 6.57 -16.78
N TYR A 52 2.11 5.74 -15.79
CA TYR A 52 2.91 5.57 -14.59
C TYR A 52 4.28 4.93 -14.93
N VAL A 53 5.36 5.52 -14.43
CA VAL A 53 6.73 5.04 -14.67
C VAL A 53 7.22 4.24 -13.47
N THR A 54 7.45 2.94 -13.66
CA THR A 54 8.07 2.04 -12.66
C THR A 54 9.52 2.44 -12.39
N SER A 55 10.09 2.04 -11.25
CA SER A 55 11.45 2.43 -10.85
C SER A 55 12.48 1.94 -11.87
N SER A 56 12.33 0.70 -12.36
CA SER A 56 13.20 0.11 -13.39
C SER A 56 13.22 0.90 -14.70
N LYS A 57 12.10 1.52 -15.07
CA LYS A 57 11.94 2.31 -16.30
C LYS A 57 12.32 3.77 -16.13
N ASP A 58 12.55 4.24 -14.91
CA ASP A 58 12.98 5.61 -14.63
C ASP A 58 14.49 5.77 -14.83
N VAL A 59 14.85 6.27 -16.01
CA VAL A 59 16.25 6.55 -16.38
C VAL A 59 16.87 7.60 -15.47
N LYS A 60 16.12 8.64 -15.07
CA LYS A 60 16.61 9.73 -14.22
C LYS A 60 16.92 9.22 -12.81
N LEU A 61 16.02 8.41 -12.24
CA LEU A 61 16.26 7.76 -10.95
C LEU A 61 17.54 6.93 -10.99
N ARG A 62 17.72 6.09 -12.02
CA ARG A 62 18.93 5.26 -12.18
C ARG A 62 20.21 6.08 -12.34
N GLN A 63 20.16 7.13 -13.16
CA GLN A 63 21.30 8.03 -13.37
C GLN A 63 21.69 8.76 -12.07
N LEU A 64 20.70 9.22 -11.30
CA LEU A 64 20.94 9.82 -9.99
C LEU A 64 21.54 8.79 -9.02
N SER A 65 21.03 7.57 -8.99
CA SER A 65 21.61 6.49 -8.18
C SER A 65 23.08 6.26 -8.52
N ALA A 66 23.40 6.10 -9.81
CA ALA A 66 24.77 5.89 -10.27
C ALA A 66 25.67 7.09 -9.93
N ALA A 67 25.20 8.33 -10.14
CA ALA A 67 25.94 9.55 -9.85
C ALA A 67 26.26 9.73 -8.36
N HIS A 68 25.39 9.24 -7.48
CA HIS A 68 25.57 9.28 -6.03
C HIS A 68 26.18 7.99 -5.44
N GLY A 69 26.53 7.01 -6.27
CA GLY A 69 27.11 5.74 -5.83
C GLY A 69 26.13 4.82 -5.07
N MET A 70 24.82 4.97 -5.29
CA MET A 70 23.77 4.18 -4.66
C MET A 70 23.61 2.85 -5.41
N LYS A 71 23.56 1.73 -4.67
CA LYS A 71 23.36 0.39 -5.25
C LYS A 71 21.90 0.08 -5.53
N TYR A 72 20.99 0.65 -4.74
CA TYR A 72 19.56 0.34 -4.79
C TYR A 72 18.75 1.59 -5.11
N CYS A 73 17.65 1.43 -5.82
CA CYS A 73 16.69 2.50 -6.00
C CYS A 73 15.25 2.01 -6.02
N GLY A 74 14.30 2.88 -5.70
CA GLY A 74 12.88 2.50 -5.69
C GLY A 74 11.95 3.69 -5.52
N SER A 75 10.70 3.52 -5.94
CA SER A 75 9.62 4.45 -5.62
C SER A 75 9.03 4.16 -4.24
N THR A 76 8.35 5.15 -3.66
CA THR A 76 7.57 4.96 -2.44
C THR A 76 6.60 3.78 -2.53
N SER A 77 5.84 3.68 -3.63
CA SER A 77 4.91 2.57 -3.89
C SER A 77 5.59 1.19 -3.96
N SER A 78 6.81 1.10 -4.50
CA SER A 78 7.52 -0.17 -4.66
C SER A 78 8.13 -0.72 -3.37
N MET A 79 8.55 0.17 -2.46
CA MET A 79 9.26 -0.22 -1.23
C MET A 79 8.33 -0.37 -0.02
N THR A 80 7.19 0.33 -0.04
CA THR A 80 6.30 0.44 1.14
C THR A 80 5.81 -0.91 1.67
N SER A 81 5.49 -1.87 0.80
CA SER A 81 5.02 -3.20 1.23
C SER A 81 6.09 -3.97 2.02
N ILE A 82 7.32 -3.95 1.53
CA ILE A 82 8.47 -4.57 2.22
C ILE A 82 8.76 -3.84 3.54
N LEU A 83 8.78 -2.50 3.52
CA LEU A 83 9.04 -1.70 4.72
C LEU A 83 7.98 -1.88 5.80
N SER A 84 6.74 -2.20 5.44
CA SER A 84 5.66 -2.51 6.39
C SER A 84 5.98 -3.75 7.25
N HIS A 85 6.70 -4.74 6.71
CA HIS A 85 7.12 -5.90 7.50
C HIS A 85 8.15 -5.52 8.57
N PHE A 86 9.10 -4.63 8.27
CA PHE A 86 10.02 -4.14 9.30
C PHE A 86 9.30 -3.31 10.38
N HIS A 87 8.22 -2.59 10.06
CA HIS A 87 7.34 -2.01 11.09
C HIS A 87 6.76 -3.10 12.02
N PHE A 88 6.22 -4.20 11.47
CA PHE A 88 5.68 -5.29 12.29
C PHE A 88 6.75 -5.95 13.17
N LEU A 89 7.98 -6.07 12.68
CA LEU A 89 9.13 -6.60 13.43
C LEU A 89 9.51 -5.65 14.57
N LEU A 90 9.83 -4.39 14.24
CA LEU A 90 10.31 -3.37 15.18
C LEU A 90 9.29 -3.03 16.26
N SER A 91 8.01 -3.02 15.88
CA SER A 91 6.91 -2.70 16.77
C SER A 91 6.39 -3.92 17.54
N ALA A 92 6.95 -5.11 17.35
CA ALA A 92 6.42 -6.37 17.90
C ALA A 92 4.90 -6.48 17.69
N TRP A 93 4.47 -6.38 16.43
CA TRP A 93 3.06 -6.42 16.02
C TRP A 93 2.15 -5.45 16.78
N ARG A 94 2.58 -4.20 16.92
CA ARG A 94 1.76 -3.15 17.55
C ARG A 94 0.41 -3.05 16.88
N LYS A 95 -0.65 -3.10 17.68
CA LYS A 95 -2.01 -2.91 17.22
C LYS A 95 -2.23 -1.43 16.89
N PRO A 96 -2.99 -1.12 15.82
CA PRO A 96 -3.42 0.25 15.58
C PRO A 96 -4.13 0.85 16.78
N ASN A 97 -3.90 2.15 16.98
CA ASN A 97 -4.54 2.96 18.00
C ASN A 97 -5.68 3.77 17.38
N PHE A 98 -6.85 3.70 18.01
CA PHE A 98 -8.07 4.36 17.56
C PHE A 98 -8.45 5.57 18.40
N ALA A 99 -7.47 6.27 18.99
CA ALA A 99 -7.69 7.43 19.85
C ALA A 99 -8.52 8.57 19.23
N TYR A 100 -8.53 8.68 17.89
CA TYR A 100 -9.31 9.67 17.16
C TYR A 100 -10.72 9.20 16.76
N LEU A 101 -11.11 7.98 17.13
CA LEU A 101 -12.47 7.50 16.97
C LEU A 101 -13.31 7.86 18.19
N SER A 102 -14.57 8.19 17.96
CA SER A 102 -15.58 8.31 19.00
C SER A 102 -15.92 6.94 19.59
N ARG A 103 -16.52 6.98 20.78
CA ARG A 103 -17.02 5.77 21.46
C ARG A 103 -18.25 5.16 20.79
N SER A 104 -18.87 5.82 19.81
CA SER A 104 -20.06 5.30 19.12
C SER A 104 -19.74 4.33 17.99
N LEU A 105 -18.48 4.26 17.55
CA LEU A 105 -18.01 3.23 16.64
C LEU A 105 -17.52 2.05 17.47
N GLU A 106 -18.02 0.84 17.15
CA GLU A 106 -17.56 -0.41 17.74
C GLU A 106 -16.59 -1.09 16.75
N PRO A 107 -15.27 -1.11 17.04
CA PRO A 107 -14.30 -1.72 16.15
C PRO A 107 -14.55 -3.22 15.98
N GLU A 108 -14.87 -3.63 14.75
CA GLU A 108 -14.97 -5.05 14.37
C GLU A 108 -13.63 -5.80 14.62
N SER A 109 -12.51 -5.08 14.59
CA SER A 109 -11.18 -5.63 14.88
C SER A 109 -10.19 -4.52 15.21
N TYR A 110 -9.34 -4.80 16.18
CA TYR A 110 -8.25 -3.91 16.59
C TYR A 110 -6.93 -4.19 15.86
N ASN A 111 -6.94 -5.02 14.81
CA ASN A 111 -5.75 -5.39 14.05
C ASN A 111 -5.74 -4.76 12.66
N PHE A 112 -4.54 -4.61 12.10
CA PHE A 112 -4.36 -4.42 10.65
C PHE A 112 -5.08 -5.53 9.87
N THR A 113 -5.54 -5.22 8.66
CA THR A 113 -6.23 -6.20 7.82
C THR A 113 -5.31 -7.33 7.37
N ALA A 114 -5.87 -8.51 7.07
CA ALA A 114 -5.11 -9.64 6.55
C ALA A 114 -4.26 -9.23 5.33
N LEU A 115 -4.84 -8.45 4.41
CA LEU A 115 -4.15 -7.90 3.24
C LEU A 115 -2.90 -7.08 3.58
N SER A 116 -2.94 -6.29 4.66
CA SER A 116 -1.82 -5.44 5.07
C SER A 116 -0.74 -6.22 5.81
N ARG A 117 -1.08 -7.38 6.38
CA ARG A 117 -0.19 -8.26 7.16
C ARG A 117 0.40 -9.40 6.34
N GLY A 118 -0.20 -9.69 5.18
CA GLY A 118 0.22 -10.78 4.30
C GLY A 118 1.60 -10.54 3.67
N PRO A 119 2.25 -11.59 3.15
CA PRO A 119 3.60 -11.48 2.60
C PRO A 119 3.72 -10.48 1.44
N ALA A 120 4.77 -9.66 1.50
CA ALA A 120 5.15 -8.73 0.45
C ALA A 120 6.08 -9.39 -0.56
N ALA A 121 5.97 -8.97 -1.82
CA ALA A 121 6.89 -9.36 -2.88
C ALA A 121 7.29 -8.14 -3.73
N ALA A 122 8.51 -8.16 -4.24
CA ALA A 122 9.03 -7.14 -5.15
C ALA A 122 10.10 -7.74 -6.07
N PHE A 123 10.37 -7.06 -7.18
CA PHE A 123 11.55 -7.32 -8.00
C PHE A 123 12.61 -6.27 -7.72
N ALA A 124 13.87 -6.69 -7.66
CA ALA A 124 15.04 -5.82 -7.73
C ALA A 124 15.69 -6.03 -9.10
N HIS A 125 15.29 -5.21 -10.06
CA HIS A 125 15.74 -5.26 -11.45
C HIS A 125 17.16 -4.70 -11.58
N PHE A 126 18.11 -5.54 -11.98
CA PHE A 126 19.49 -5.12 -12.15
C PHE A 126 19.70 -4.46 -13.51
N ASN A 127 20.20 -3.22 -13.53
CA ASN A 127 20.59 -2.54 -14.75
C ASN A 127 21.72 -1.53 -14.47
N ASP A 128 22.78 -1.56 -15.28
CA ASP A 128 23.93 -0.64 -15.19
C ASP A 128 24.51 -0.48 -13.77
N GLY A 129 24.61 -1.59 -13.00
CA GLY A 129 25.17 -1.58 -11.65
C GLY A 129 24.20 -1.16 -10.55
N VAL A 130 22.95 -0.84 -10.87
CA VAL A 130 21.90 -0.43 -9.91
C VAL A 130 20.75 -1.44 -9.91
N TYR A 131 20.23 -1.73 -8.72
CA TYR A 131 19.06 -2.58 -8.51
C TYR A 131 17.81 -1.73 -8.26
N ALA A 132 16.89 -1.71 -9.22
CA ALA A 132 15.64 -0.94 -9.14
C ALA A 132 14.48 -1.79 -8.60
N PHE A 133 13.84 -1.33 -7.53
CA PHE A 133 12.71 -1.97 -6.89
C PHE A 133 11.40 -1.69 -7.64
N ASP A 134 10.75 -2.75 -8.10
CA ASP A 134 9.41 -2.71 -8.68
C ASP A 134 8.47 -3.60 -7.87
N SER A 135 7.22 -3.15 -7.70
CA SER A 135 6.18 -3.96 -7.05
C SER A 135 5.94 -5.26 -7.82
N ASP A 136 5.79 -6.37 -7.10
CA ASP A 136 5.36 -7.64 -7.69
C ASP A 136 3.84 -7.63 -7.86
N LYS A 137 3.42 -7.71 -9.14
CA LYS A 137 2.02 -7.63 -9.55
C LYS A 137 1.36 -8.99 -9.82
N GLU A 138 1.99 -10.12 -9.46
CA GLU A 138 1.50 -11.46 -9.84
C GLU A 138 0.01 -11.71 -9.55
N TYR A 139 -0.48 -11.17 -8.44
CA TYR A 139 -1.88 -11.28 -8.00
C TYR A 139 -2.60 -9.93 -7.96
N ASP A 140 -2.00 -8.88 -8.51
CA ASP A 140 -2.65 -7.57 -8.56
C ASP A 140 -3.81 -7.64 -9.55
N THR A 141 -5.01 -7.36 -9.06
CA THR A 141 -6.17 -7.11 -9.93
C THR A 141 -6.27 -5.61 -10.18
N GLU A 142 -5.92 -5.21 -11.40
CA GLU A 142 -6.14 -3.83 -11.81
C GLU A 142 -7.63 -3.50 -11.73
N ASN A 143 -7.92 -2.29 -11.26
CA ASN A 143 -9.27 -1.84 -11.01
C ASN A 143 -9.44 -0.36 -11.31
N ILE A 144 -10.70 0.03 -11.50
CA ILE A 144 -11.07 1.38 -11.93
C ILE A 144 -10.68 2.47 -10.92
N LEU A 145 -10.50 2.12 -9.64
CA LEU A 145 -10.18 3.09 -8.59
C LEU A 145 -8.79 3.70 -8.80
N SER A 146 -7.83 2.96 -9.37
CA SER A 146 -6.52 3.49 -9.72
C SER A 146 -6.62 4.63 -10.74
N SER A 147 -7.42 4.44 -11.79
CA SER A 147 -7.63 5.45 -12.83
C SER A 147 -8.44 6.64 -12.30
N LEU A 148 -9.48 6.37 -11.51
CA LEU A 148 -10.26 7.42 -10.83
C LEU A 148 -9.41 8.25 -9.87
N GLY A 149 -8.45 7.64 -9.17
CA GLY A 149 -7.51 8.35 -8.31
C GLY A 149 -6.75 9.44 -9.06
N LYS A 150 -6.13 9.10 -10.20
CA LYS A 150 -5.42 10.07 -11.05
C LYS A 150 -6.33 11.16 -11.63
N SER A 151 -7.55 10.79 -12.02
CA SER A 151 -8.55 11.75 -12.49
C SER A 151 -8.90 12.76 -11.40
N MET A 152 -9.13 12.28 -10.17
CA MET A 152 -9.44 13.14 -9.04
C MET A 152 -8.24 13.97 -8.58
N GLU A 153 -7.00 13.47 -8.65
CA GLU A 153 -5.80 14.29 -8.41
C GLU A 153 -5.80 15.54 -9.31
N LYS A 154 -6.12 15.37 -10.60
CA LYS A 154 -6.29 16.51 -11.54
C LYS A 154 -7.48 17.39 -11.18
N LEU A 155 -8.63 16.82 -10.80
CA LEU A 155 -9.81 17.58 -10.35
C LEU A 155 -9.48 18.47 -9.14
N LEU A 156 -8.67 17.98 -8.20
CA LEU A 156 -8.36 18.71 -6.97
C LEU A 156 -7.29 19.80 -7.17
N THR A 157 -6.52 19.74 -8.26
CA THR A 157 -5.35 20.61 -8.50
C THR A 157 -5.49 21.55 -9.69
N LEU A 158 -6.41 21.28 -10.62
CA LEU A 158 -6.65 22.13 -11.78
C LEU A 158 -7.88 23.04 -11.58
N PRO A 159 -7.91 24.23 -12.20
CA PRO A 159 -9.14 24.99 -12.38
C PRO A 159 -10.18 24.19 -13.18
N LYS A 160 -11.45 24.52 -13.00
CA LYS A 160 -12.59 23.85 -13.64
C LYS A 160 -12.45 23.80 -15.16
N GLU A 161 -12.12 24.94 -15.78
CA GLU A 161 -12.01 25.09 -17.22
C GLU A 161 -10.93 24.18 -17.80
N GLU A 162 -9.84 24.01 -17.06
CA GLU A 162 -8.69 23.18 -17.43
C GLU A 162 -8.98 21.70 -17.24
N PHE A 163 -9.61 21.32 -16.12
CA PHE A 163 -10.00 19.92 -15.88
C PHE A 163 -11.02 19.42 -16.92
N GLU A 164 -11.97 20.26 -17.34
CA GLU A 164 -12.96 19.89 -18.36
C GLU A 164 -12.34 19.60 -19.74
N LYS A 165 -11.09 20.03 -20.01
CA LYS A 165 -10.37 19.63 -21.23
C LYS A 165 -10.09 18.12 -21.25
N TYR A 166 -9.97 17.46 -20.10
CA TYR A 166 -9.72 16.01 -20.02
C TYR A 166 -10.95 15.15 -20.33
N ARG A 167 -12.11 15.75 -20.60
CA ARG A 167 -13.28 15.05 -21.12
C ARG A 167 -13.00 14.55 -22.54
N ARG A 168 -13.40 13.33 -22.90
CA ARG A 168 -13.22 12.74 -24.26
C ARG A 168 -13.70 13.64 -25.40
N SER A 169 -14.79 14.38 -25.18
CA SER A 169 -15.31 15.32 -26.18
C SER A 169 -14.46 16.58 -26.38
N ARG A 170 -13.54 16.87 -25.46
CA ARG A 170 -12.70 18.08 -25.43
C ARG A 170 -11.19 17.80 -25.36
N SER A 171 -10.77 16.55 -25.18
CA SER A 171 -9.37 16.21 -24.98
C SER A 171 -8.45 16.51 -26.17
N HIS A 172 -9.03 16.72 -27.35
CA HIS A 172 -8.35 17.30 -28.50
C HIS A 172 -7.83 18.74 -28.27
N GLN A 173 -8.31 19.43 -27.23
CA GLN A 173 -7.88 20.78 -26.83
C GLN A 173 -6.65 20.76 -25.92
N LEU A 174 -6.28 19.61 -25.36
CA LEU A 174 -5.06 19.45 -24.58
C LEU A 174 -3.86 19.51 -25.51
N THR A 175 -2.92 20.39 -25.19
CA THR A 175 -1.62 20.47 -25.85
C THR A 175 -0.77 19.23 -25.56
N GLU A 176 0.22 18.96 -26.43
CA GLU A 176 1.20 17.89 -26.16
C GLU A 176 1.98 18.14 -24.87
N GLU A 177 2.24 19.39 -24.53
CA GLU A 177 2.92 19.79 -23.29
C GLU A 177 2.07 19.44 -22.06
N GLU A 178 0.76 19.71 -22.08
CA GLU A 178 -0.16 19.36 -21.00
C GLU A 178 -0.30 17.84 -20.84
N ARG A 179 -0.29 17.09 -21.95
CA ARG A 179 -0.33 15.62 -21.94
C ARG A 179 0.98 14.99 -21.43
N ASN A 180 2.12 15.61 -21.73
CA ASN A 180 3.44 15.10 -21.40
C ASN A 180 4.12 15.82 -20.22
N ALA A 181 3.39 16.69 -19.52
CA ALA A 181 3.91 17.45 -18.39
C ALA A 181 4.63 16.52 -17.40
N GLU A 182 5.82 16.93 -16.96
CA GLU A 182 6.62 16.14 -16.03
C GLU A 182 5.99 16.12 -14.64
N ASP A 183 5.76 14.91 -14.13
CA ASP A 183 5.46 14.71 -12.73
C ASP A 183 6.62 15.26 -11.90
N SER A 184 6.27 15.97 -10.83
CA SER A 184 7.28 16.51 -9.93
C SER A 184 7.71 15.43 -8.95
N PHE A 185 9.01 15.13 -8.92
CA PHE A 185 9.58 14.11 -8.04
C PHE A 185 10.52 14.70 -7.00
N HIS A 186 10.48 14.14 -5.81
CA HIS A 186 11.50 14.30 -4.78
C HIS A 186 12.39 13.06 -4.74
N TYR A 187 13.70 13.27 -4.62
CA TYR A 187 14.69 12.20 -4.48
C TYR A 187 15.37 12.34 -3.12
N THR A 188 15.42 11.25 -2.36
CA THR A 188 16.04 11.19 -1.03
C THR A 188 16.92 9.96 -0.92
N THR A 189 18.04 10.09 -0.22
CA THR A 189 18.99 8.98 0.02
C THR A 189 18.97 8.52 1.46
N LEU A 190 19.11 7.21 1.69
CA LEU A 190 19.35 6.62 3.01
C LEU A 190 20.11 5.29 2.84
N GLY A 191 21.28 5.17 3.45
CA GLY A 191 22.19 4.05 3.15
C GLY A 191 22.59 4.05 1.68
N ASP A 192 22.54 2.88 1.05
CA ASP A 192 22.79 2.67 -0.39
C ASP A 192 21.52 2.81 -1.25
N PHE A 193 20.40 3.31 -0.67
CA PHE A 193 19.14 3.53 -1.38
C PHE A 193 18.99 4.97 -1.87
N MET A 194 18.62 5.09 -3.15
CA MET A 194 17.99 6.28 -3.73
C MET A 194 16.47 6.07 -3.85
N MET A 195 15.69 6.86 -3.12
CA MET A 195 14.23 6.75 -3.08
C MET A 195 13.58 7.91 -3.82
N ARG A 196 12.58 7.60 -4.66
CA ARG A 196 11.77 8.58 -5.41
C ARG A 196 10.36 8.66 -4.83
N SER A 197 9.90 9.87 -4.53
CA SER A 197 8.50 10.14 -4.24
C SER A 197 7.92 11.10 -5.26
N GLN A 198 6.74 10.78 -5.78
CA GLN A 198 5.93 11.75 -6.52
C GLN A 198 5.43 12.81 -5.53
N LEU A 199 5.36 14.07 -5.98
CA LEU A 199 4.86 15.19 -5.20
C LEU A 199 3.55 15.67 -5.82
N ASP A 200 2.45 15.40 -5.12
CA ASP A 200 1.12 15.67 -5.66
C ASP A 200 0.68 17.11 -5.42
N ALA A 201 0.96 17.69 -4.25
CA ALA A 201 0.56 19.06 -3.94
C ALA A 201 1.51 19.77 -2.96
N TYR A 202 1.44 21.11 -2.96
CA TYR A 202 2.27 21.99 -2.14
C TYR A 202 1.48 23.17 -1.57
N ASP A 203 1.70 23.48 -0.30
CA ASP A 203 1.27 24.71 0.35
C ASP A 203 2.35 25.24 1.31
N PRO A 204 2.88 26.46 1.11
CA PRO A 204 3.95 27.02 1.94
C PRO A 204 3.57 27.26 3.41
N ARG A 205 2.28 27.25 3.74
CA ARG A 205 1.80 27.48 5.11
C ARG A 205 1.84 26.20 5.95
N LEU A 206 1.97 25.03 5.32
CA LEU A 206 2.16 23.77 6.03
C LEU A 206 3.59 23.66 6.59
N PRO A 207 3.80 22.94 7.70
CA PRO A 207 5.12 22.71 8.26
C PRO A 207 6.10 22.02 7.30
N GLY A 208 7.39 22.11 7.63
CA GLY A 208 8.45 21.39 6.93
C GLY A 208 8.64 21.87 5.49
N SER A 209 8.45 20.97 4.52
CA SER A 209 8.63 21.27 3.09
C SER A 209 7.41 21.92 2.45
N GLY A 210 6.27 21.98 3.15
CA GLY A 210 4.98 22.36 2.59
C GLY A 210 4.37 21.33 1.62
N MET A 211 5.06 20.22 1.35
CA MET A 211 4.58 19.17 0.43
C MET A 211 3.59 18.26 1.14
N PHE A 212 2.57 17.82 0.43
CA PHE A 212 1.64 16.80 0.89
C PHE A 212 1.12 15.96 -0.28
N ASP A 213 0.62 14.80 0.07
CA ASP A 213 0.16 13.79 -0.88
C ASP A 213 -1.36 13.88 -1.05
N LEU A 214 -1.86 13.59 -2.26
CA LEU A 214 -3.29 13.58 -2.54
C LEU A 214 -3.77 12.13 -2.62
N LYS A 215 -4.80 11.82 -1.85
CA LYS A 215 -5.42 10.49 -1.85
C LYS A 215 -6.92 10.60 -1.95
N THR A 216 -7.51 9.54 -2.48
CA THR A 216 -8.96 9.39 -2.55
C THR A 216 -9.36 8.12 -1.85
N ARG A 217 -10.53 8.16 -1.20
CA ARG A 217 -11.06 7.07 -0.41
C ARG A 217 -12.45 6.74 -0.90
N ALA A 218 -12.54 5.70 -1.72
CA ALA A 218 -13.82 5.11 -2.09
C ALA A 218 -14.49 4.51 -0.85
N VAL A 219 -15.80 4.71 -0.67
CA VAL A 219 -16.56 4.17 0.47
C VAL A 219 -16.45 2.65 0.58
N VAL A 220 -16.64 2.13 1.79
CA VAL A 220 -16.51 0.69 2.10
C VAL A 220 -17.31 -0.20 1.14
N ALA A 221 -18.53 0.20 0.76
CA ALA A 221 -19.37 -0.55 -0.17
C ALA A 221 -18.73 -0.75 -1.56
N VAL A 222 -17.97 0.25 -2.04
CA VAL A 222 -17.21 0.15 -3.30
C VAL A 222 -15.96 -0.71 -3.13
N ARG A 223 -15.26 -0.58 -1.98
CA ARG A 223 -14.01 -1.33 -1.73
C ARG A 223 -14.23 -2.83 -1.57
N MET A 224 -15.37 -3.26 -1.05
CA MET A 224 -15.66 -4.68 -0.82
C MET A 224 -16.09 -5.43 -2.09
N ASP A 225 -16.57 -4.72 -3.13
CA ASP A 225 -16.86 -5.30 -4.45
C ASP A 225 -16.36 -4.33 -5.55
N VAL A 226 -15.04 -4.25 -5.73
CA VAL A 226 -14.46 -3.31 -6.70
C VAL A 226 -14.85 -3.65 -8.15
N ARG A 227 -15.05 -4.94 -8.47
CA ARG A 227 -15.51 -5.36 -9.81
C ARG A 227 -16.96 -4.94 -10.07
N GLY A 228 -17.81 -5.02 -9.06
CA GLY A 228 -19.18 -4.54 -9.06
C GLY A 228 -19.36 -3.15 -8.46
N TYR A 229 -18.37 -2.26 -8.58
CA TYR A 229 -18.34 -0.96 -7.89
C TYR A 229 -19.61 -0.12 -8.07
N GLU A 230 -20.28 -0.24 -9.22
CA GLU A 230 -21.54 0.44 -9.52
C GLU A 230 -22.65 0.13 -8.48
N LYS A 231 -22.64 -1.05 -7.87
CA LYS A 231 -23.58 -1.42 -6.79
C LYS A 231 -23.31 -0.63 -5.51
N GLY A 232 -22.03 -0.35 -5.24
CA GLY A 232 -21.58 0.41 -4.07
C GLY A 232 -21.84 1.90 -4.19
N ALA A 233 -22.15 2.41 -5.38
CA ALA A 233 -22.40 3.84 -5.62
C ALA A 233 -23.64 4.37 -4.87
N GLY A 234 -24.58 3.51 -4.46
CA GLY A 234 -25.73 3.93 -3.64
C GLY A 234 -25.38 4.24 -2.18
N TYR A 235 -24.19 3.85 -1.71
CA TYR A 235 -23.75 4.13 -0.35
C TYR A 235 -23.22 5.57 -0.26
N GLU A 236 -23.84 6.38 0.60
CA GLU A 236 -23.48 7.78 0.80
C GLU A 236 -23.02 8.03 2.24
N ILE A 237 -22.01 8.90 2.41
CA ILE A 237 -21.61 9.36 3.73
C ILE A 237 -22.55 10.50 4.13
N GLN A 238 -23.32 10.28 5.20
CA GLN A 238 -24.29 11.24 5.72
C GLN A 238 -23.85 11.84 7.06
N ASN A 239 -22.97 11.16 7.79
CA ASN A 239 -22.64 11.54 9.16
C ASN A 239 -21.14 11.71 9.35
N ARG A 240 -20.76 12.56 10.32
CA ARG A 240 -19.37 12.62 10.77
C ARG A 240 -18.96 11.38 11.55
N PHE A 241 -19.84 10.90 12.43
CA PHE A 241 -19.61 9.78 13.35
C PHE A 241 -20.63 8.66 13.11
N GLY A 242 -20.23 7.42 13.38
CA GLY A 242 -21.10 6.24 13.29
C GLY A 242 -20.43 5.02 12.67
N GLN A 243 -21.04 3.84 12.84
CA GLN A 243 -20.53 2.56 12.32
C GLN A 243 -20.61 2.45 10.78
N TRP A 244 -21.57 3.17 10.17
CA TRP A 244 -21.89 3.14 8.75
C TRP A 244 -22.26 4.54 8.27
N GLU A 245 -22.19 4.75 6.96
CA GLU A 245 -22.55 6.00 6.27
C GLU A 245 -21.88 7.22 6.91
N SER A 246 -20.63 7.02 7.37
CA SER A 246 -19.91 8.01 8.16
C SER A 246 -18.45 8.17 7.72
N PHE A 247 -17.91 9.37 7.88
CA PHE A 247 -16.46 9.59 7.71
C PHE A 247 -15.65 8.80 8.73
N GLU A 248 -16.16 8.65 9.95
CA GLU A 248 -15.51 7.88 11.01
C GLU A 248 -15.32 6.40 10.65
N ARG A 249 -16.30 5.76 9.98
CA ARG A 249 -16.15 4.41 9.45
C ARG A 249 -15.02 4.32 8.44
N GLU A 250 -14.94 5.30 7.54
CA GLU A 250 -13.90 5.32 6.53
C GLU A 250 -12.51 5.58 7.13
N TYR A 251 -12.42 6.45 8.14
CA TYR A 251 -11.19 6.71 8.90
C TYR A 251 -10.74 5.47 9.68
N TYR A 252 -11.65 4.78 10.37
CA TYR A 252 -11.38 3.51 11.05
C TYR A 252 -10.77 2.47 10.10
N ASP A 253 -11.38 2.29 8.93
CA ASP A 253 -10.84 1.36 7.94
C ASP A 253 -9.50 1.84 7.40
N MET A 254 -9.27 3.15 7.25
CA MET A 254 -7.99 3.69 6.78
C MET A 254 -6.85 3.38 7.76
N VAL A 255 -7.08 3.57 9.06
CA VAL A 255 -6.12 3.24 10.13
C VAL A 255 -5.62 1.79 10.00
N ARG A 256 -6.54 0.86 9.72
CA ARG A 256 -6.24 -0.58 9.61
C ARG A 256 -5.65 -1.04 8.28
N THR A 257 -5.73 -0.20 7.23
CA THR A 257 -5.41 -0.61 5.85
C THR A 257 -4.28 0.17 5.20
N VAL A 258 -4.33 1.51 5.26
CA VAL A 258 -3.49 2.37 4.42
C VAL A 258 -2.62 3.32 5.23
N PHE A 259 -2.93 3.60 6.50
CA PHE A 259 -2.15 4.54 7.31
C PHE A 259 -0.67 4.17 7.39
N LEU A 260 -0.34 2.88 7.59
CA LEU A 260 1.06 2.46 7.60
C LEU A 260 1.75 2.80 6.28
N LYS A 261 1.09 2.48 5.15
CA LYS A 261 1.61 2.79 3.81
C LYS A 261 1.79 4.29 3.60
N TYR A 262 0.79 5.06 3.98
CA TYR A 262 0.77 6.52 3.89
C TYR A 262 1.86 7.16 4.73
N SER A 263 2.07 6.70 5.96
CA SER A 263 3.14 7.20 6.84
C SER A 263 4.52 6.97 6.24
N LEU A 264 4.76 5.81 5.60
CA LEU A 264 6.00 5.48 4.93
C LEU A 264 6.21 6.35 3.68
N GLN A 265 5.15 6.56 2.87
CA GLN A 265 5.20 7.43 1.70
C GLN A 265 5.53 8.88 2.09
N VAL A 266 4.86 9.41 3.10
CA VAL A 266 5.06 10.78 3.59
C VAL A 266 6.47 10.97 4.14
N ARG A 267 7.02 9.98 4.87
CA ARG A 267 8.41 10.00 5.35
C ARG A 267 9.43 9.96 4.23
N MET A 268 9.27 9.04 3.28
CA MET A 268 10.14 8.94 2.10
C MET A 268 10.10 10.21 1.24
N GLY A 269 8.91 10.80 1.07
CA GLY A 269 8.68 12.01 0.29
C GLY A 269 8.97 13.32 1.02
N ARG A 270 9.33 13.27 2.30
CA ARG A 270 9.50 14.44 3.18
C ARG A 270 8.29 15.38 3.17
N MET A 271 7.09 14.79 3.18
CA MET A 271 5.81 15.48 3.18
C MET A 271 5.33 15.72 4.61
N ASP A 272 4.36 16.62 4.76
CA ASP A 272 3.72 16.94 6.06
C ASP A 272 2.57 15.99 6.39
N GLY A 273 1.82 15.54 5.39
CA GLY A 273 0.63 14.73 5.57
C GLY A 273 -0.05 14.38 4.26
N ILE A 274 -1.31 13.96 4.35
CA ILE A 274 -2.13 13.52 3.22
C ILE A 274 -3.48 14.22 3.23
N PHE A 275 -3.87 14.74 2.07
CA PHE A 275 -5.21 15.21 1.81
C PHE A 275 -6.07 14.07 1.25
N VAL A 276 -7.23 13.81 1.85
CA VAL A 276 -8.12 12.71 1.48
C VAL A 276 -9.46 13.25 0.98
N ALA A 277 -9.87 12.85 -0.22
CA ALA A 277 -11.24 13.05 -0.73
C ALA A 277 -12.06 11.76 -0.61
N TYR A 278 -13.20 11.82 0.09
CA TYR A 278 -14.10 10.67 0.28
C TYR A 278 -15.17 10.63 -0.80
N HIS A 279 -15.39 9.47 -1.43
CA HIS A 279 -16.29 9.37 -2.57
C HIS A 279 -16.92 7.98 -2.76
N ASN A 280 -17.97 7.88 -3.57
CA ASN A 280 -18.60 6.63 -4.00
C ASN A 280 -18.48 6.39 -5.51
N THR A 281 -17.38 6.89 -6.11
CA THR A 281 -17.11 6.94 -7.56
C THR A 281 -18.05 7.83 -8.40
N GLN A 282 -19.16 8.33 -7.86
CA GLN A 282 -20.06 9.27 -8.54
C GLN A 282 -20.05 10.65 -7.91
N ARG A 283 -19.92 10.73 -6.59
CA ARG A 283 -19.98 11.96 -5.80
C ARG A 283 -18.86 12.02 -4.79
N ILE A 284 -18.39 13.24 -4.51
CA ILE A 284 -17.49 13.52 -3.40
C ILE A 284 -18.32 13.97 -2.20
N PHE A 285 -18.12 13.33 -1.05
CA PHE A 285 -18.84 13.62 0.19
C PHE A 285 -18.15 14.66 1.05
N GLY A 286 -16.83 14.74 0.95
CA GLY A 286 -16.05 15.65 1.77
C GLY A 286 -14.57 15.35 1.75
N PHE A 287 -13.85 16.12 2.53
CA PHE A 287 -12.39 16.15 2.55
C PHE A 287 -11.85 16.11 3.98
N GLN A 288 -10.66 15.54 4.16
CA GLN A 288 -9.92 15.56 5.41
C GLN A 288 -8.43 15.72 5.13
N TYR A 289 -7.74 16.52 5.94
CA TYR A 289 -6.28 16.52 5.99
C TYR A 289 -5.82 15.69 7.17
N ILE A 290 -4.90 14.75 6.94
CA ILE A 290 -4.36 13.83 7.95
C ILE A 290 -2.85 14.06 8.00
N SER A 291 -2.39 14.70 9.06
CA SER A 291 -0.96 14.97 9.27
C SER A 291 -0.18 13.68 9.58
N LEU A 292 1.14 13.73 9.39
CA LEU A 292 2.01 12.63 9.82
C LEU A 292 1.92 12.38 11.33
N ASP A 293 1.81 13.44 12.14
CA ASP A 293 1.65 13.34 13.59
C ASP A 293 0.36 12.57 13.96
N GLU A 294 -0.73 12.79 13.22
CA GLU A 294 -2.01 12.09 13.40
C GLU A 294 -1.89 10.60 13.03
N MET A 295 -1.20 10.28 11.93
CA MET A 295 -0.88 8.90 11.56
C MET A 295 0.02 8.23 12.60
N ASP A 296 0.98 8.95 13.18
CA ASP A 296 1.88 8.41 14.20
C ASP A 296 1.17 8.07 15.51
N VAL A 297 0.15 8.85 15.90
CA VAL A 297 -0.71 8.45 17.03
C VAL A 297 -1.39 7.12 16.74
N ALA A 298 -1.91 6.94 15.52
CA ALA A 298 -2.61 5.72 15.13
C ALA A 298 -1.67 4.51 14.98
N LEU A 299 -0.43 4.70 14.55
CA LEU A 299 0.52 3.61 14.27
C LEU A 299 1.49 3.34 15.42
N HIS A 300 1.99 4.40 16.05
CA HIS A 300 3.02 4.35 17.08
C HIS A 300 2.48 4.70 18.48
N GLY A 301 1.24 5.20 18.59
CA GLY A 301 0.64 5.54 19.89
C GLY A 301 1.14 6.87 20.47
N THR A 302 1.88 7.67 19.71
CA THR A 302 2.37 9.00 20.11
C THR A 302 2.39 9.93 18.90
N ASN A 303 2.21 11.23 19.13
CA ASN A 303 2.42 12.26 18.10
C ASN A 303 3.89 12.74 18.05
N ASP A 304 4.77 12.10 18.83
CA ASP A 304 6.20 12.34 18.75
C ASP A 304 6.80 11.56 17.57
N ARG A 305 7.12 12.30 16.50
CA ARG A 305 7.68 11.76 15.26
C ARG A 305 8.98 10.99 15.44
N ARG A 306 9.71 11.17 16.55
CA ARG A 306 11.00 10.49 16.78
C ARG A 306 10.86 8.96 16.67
N VAL A 307 9.76 8.39 17.18
CA VAL A 307 9.51 6.94 17.14
C VAL A 307 9.36 6.47 15.68
N GLY A 308 8.42 7.03 14.94
CA GLY A 308 8.17 6.59 13.56
C GLY A 308 9.34 6.93 12.61
N ASP A 309 10.03 8.05 12.83
CA ASP A 309 11.18 8.45 12.02
C ASP A 309 12.40 7.55 12.24
N GLN A 310 12.67 7.12 13.48
CA GLN A 310 13.71 6.14 13.77
C GLN A 310 13.32 4.75 13.26
N GLU A 311 12.08 4.33 13.43
CA GLU A 311 11.58 3.04 12.92
C GLU A 311 11.74 2.95 11.41
N PHE A 312 11.36 4.01 10.68
CA PHE A 312 11.56 4.09 9.24
C PHE A 312 13.05 3.99 8.86
N LYS A 313 13.93 4.71 9.57
CA LYS A 313 15.38 4.65 9.30
C LYS A 313 15.94 3.25 9.50
N ILE A 314 15.60 2.61 10.63
CA ILE A 314 16.05 1.24 10.95
C ILE A 314 15.50 0.25 9.92
N SER A 315 14.24 0.41 9.49
CA SER A 315 13.62 -0.44 8.46
C SER A 315 14.39 -0.40 7.14
N VAL A 316 14.80 0.79 6.69
CA VAL A 316 15.62 0.93 5.46
C VAL A 316 17.03 0.36 5.67
N THR A 317 17.63 0.55 6.85
CA THR A 317 18.94 -0.04 7.18
C THR A 317 18.91 -1.57 7.15
N LEU A 318 17.88 -2.20 7.74
CA LEU A 318 17.69 -3.65 7.71
C LEU A 318 17.51 -4.16 6.27
N LEU A 319 16.70 -3.46 5.48
CA LEU A 319 16.52 -3.79 4.06
C LEU A 319 17.85 -3.68 3.29
N ASN A 320 18.67 -2.66 3.56
CA ASN A 320 19.99 -2.49 2.95
C ASN A 320 20.90 -3.68 3.23
N GLU A 321 21.01 -4.09 4.50
CA GLU A 321 21.87 -5.20 4.90
C GLU A 321 21.41 -6.53 4.28
N LEU A 322 20.09 -6.79 4.26
CA LEU A 322 19.53 -7.97 3.61
C LEU A 322 19.81 -7.98 2.10
N MET A 323 19.69 -6.83 1.44
CA MET A 323 19.98 -6.69 0.02
C MET A 323 21.47 -6.79 -0.30
N ASP A 324 22.36 -6.29 0.55
CA ASP A 324 23.80 -6.45 0.38
C ASP A 324 24.19 -7.94 0.40
N ARG A 325 23.62 -8.71 1.33
CA ARG A 325 23.81 -10.17 1.36
C ARG A 325 23.24 -10.86 0.13
N ALA A 326 22.03 -10.49 -0.29
CA ALA A 326 21.38 -11.05 -1.46
C ALA A 326 22.16 -10.77 -2.77
N THR A 327 22.60 -9.53 -2.96
CA THR A 327 23.35 -9.12 -4.16
C THR A 327 24.80 -9.61 -4.14
N LYS A 328 25.38 -9.88 -2.97
CA LYS A 328 26.65 -10.61 -2.85
C LYS A 328 26.49 -12.09 -3.25
N ARG A 329 25.37 -12.73 -2.90
CA ARG A 329 25.06 -14.12 -3.26
C ARG A 329 24.75 -14.28 -4.75
N PHE A 330 23.97 -13.34 -5.31
CA PHE A 330 23.54 -13.34 -6.71
C PHE A 330 23.95 -12.02 -7.40
N PRO A 331 25.25 -11.81 -7.67
CA PRO A 331 25.76 -10.57 -8.24
C PRO A 331 25.26 -10.33 -9.66
N ALA A 332 24.91 -9.08 -9.96
CA ALA A 332 24.51 -8.61 -11.30
C ALA A 332 23.34 -9.39 -11.95
N ARG A 333 22.44 -9.95 -11.14
CA ARG A 333 21.22 -10.65 -11.59
C ARG A 333 19.99 -9.94 -11.07
N THR A 334 18.92 -9.90 -11.87
CA THR A 334 17.61 -9.47 -11.38
C THR A 334 17.09 -10.45 -10.34
N LEU A 335 16.57 -9.92 -9.24
CA LEU A 335 16.14 -10.70 -8.09
C LEU A 335 14.64 -10.54 -7.86
N ARG A 336 13.97 -11.62 -7.46
CA ARG A 336 12.62 -11.59 -6.92
C ARG A 336 12.69 -11.82 -5.41
N LEU A 337 12.09 -10.92 -4.66
CA LEU A 337 12.13 -10.85 -3.21
C LEU A 337 10.77 -11.23 -2.64
N HIS A 338 10.76 -12.00 -1.56
CA HIS A 338 9.58 -12.22 -0.73
C HIS A 338 9.91 -11.97 0.74
N VAL A 339 9.08 -11.19 1.41
CA VAL A 339 9.31 -10.75 2.79
C VAL A 339 8.06 -11.01 3.60
N GLU A 340 8.21 -11.63 4.77
CA GLU A 340 7.12 -11.87 5.72
C GLU A 340 7.63 -11.81 7.15
N THR A 341 7.07 -10.90 7.94
CA THR A 341 7.19 -10.94 9.40
C THR A 341 6.17 -11.92 9.96
N ARG A 342 6.56 -12.72 10.94
CA ARG A 342 5.68 -13.67 11.62
C ARG A 342 5.37 -13.21 13.05
N PRO A 343 4.14 -13.41 13.55
CA PRO A 343 3.76 -13.11 14.93
C PRO A 343 4.05 -14.29 15.86
N THR A 344 5.30 -14.76 15.85
CA THR A 344 5.85 -15.75 16.81
C THR A 344 6.05 -15.12 18.19
N LYS A 345 6.34 -15.91 19.23
CA LYS A 345 6.63 -15.38 20.58
C LYS A 345 7.74 -14.35 20.58
N VAL A 346 8.79 -14.60 19.80
CA VAL A 346 9.77 -13.59 19.40
C VAL A 346 9.55 -13.29 17.92
N PRO A 347 9.03 -12.11 17.56
CA PRO A 347 8.80 -11.77 16.16
C PRO A 347 10.07 -11.86 15.33
N LEU A 348 9.95 -12.47 14.15
CA LEU A 348 11.02 -12.58 13.18
C LEU A 348 10.54 -12.22 11.79
N THR A 349 11.45 -11.80 10.91
CA THR A 349 11.15 -11.51 9.51
C THR A 349 11.91 -12.45 8.59
N TYR A 350 11.19 -13.20 7.79
CA TYR A 350 11.73 -13.97 6.68
C TYR A 350 12.00 -13.08 5.47
N PHE A 351 13.13 -13.34 4.81
CA PHE A 351 13.55 -12.67 3.60
C PHE A 351 14.08 -13.71 2.61
N PHE A 352 13.35 -13.93 1.52
CA PHE A 352 13.70 -14.89 0.48
C PHE A 352 14.03 -14.17 -0.82
N VAL A 353 15.03 -14.70 -1.52
CA VAL A 353 15.52 -14.16 -2.79
C VAL A 353 15.75 -15.31 -3.76
N GLU A 354 15.13 -15.21 -4.93
CA GLU A 354 15.45 -16.04 -6.09
C GLU A 354 15.91 -15.17 -7.25
N PRO A 355 16.97 -15.53 -7.98
CA PRO A 355 17.32 -14.84 -9.21
C PRO A 355 16.32 -15.20 -10.32
N VAL A 356 15.92 -14.22 -11.10
CA VAL A 356 14.98 -14.37 -12.21
C VAL A 356 15.51 -13.73 -13.49
N THR A 357 15.06 -14.21 -14.64
CA THR A 357 15.36 -13.56 -15.92
C THR A 357 14.44 -12.36 -16.16
N GLU A 358 14.85 -11.45 -17.05
CA GLU A 358 13.98 -10.33 -17.47
C GLU A 358 12.68 -10.83 -18.11
N GLU A 359 12.72 -11.94 -18.86
CA GLU A 359 11.53 -12.56 -19.43
C GLU A 359 10.57 -13.06 -18.35
N GLU A 360 11.08 -13.68 -17.28
CA GLU A 360 10.27 -14.16 -16.15
C GLU A 360 9.63 -12.98 -15.42
N MET A 361 10.41 -11.93 -15.11
CA MET A 361 9.90 -10.71 -14.51
C MET A 361 8.80 -10.08 -15.37
N THR A 362 9.03 -9.98 -16.68
CA THR A 362 8.05 -9.41 -17.63
C THR A 362 6.78 -10.23 -17.67
N LYS A 363 6.88 -11.57 -17.75
CA LYS A 363 5.71 -12.47 -17.70
C LYS A 363 4.91 -12.30 -16.41
N THR A 364 5.57 -12.21 -15.26
CA THR A 364 4.88 -11.97 -13.97
C THR A 364 4.21 -10.60 -13.93
N GLN A 365 4.86 -9.55 -14.45
CA GLN A 365 4.30 -8.20 -14.50
C GLN A 365 3.15 -8.07 -15.52
N GLU A 366 3.15 -8.84 -16.61
CA GLU A 366 2.13 -8.81 -17.67
C GLU A 366 0.95 -9.74 -17.40
N ALA A 367 1.13 -10.81 -16.62
CA ALA A 367 0.04 -11.71 -16.23
C ALA A 367 -1.13 -10.98 -15.56
N ALA A 368 -0.87 -9.83 -14.92
CA ALA A 368 -1.89 -8.95 -14.35
C ALA A 368 -2.58 -8.04 -15.37
N LYS A 369 -1.86 -7.59 -16.42
CA LYS A 369 -2.35 -6.59 -17.39
C LYS A 369 -3.39 -7.12 -18.37
N SER A 370 -3.32 -8.40 -18.73
CA SER A 370 -4.23 -9.01 -19.72
C SER A 370 -5.71 -8.91 -19.35
N THR A 371 -6.01 -8.73 -18.06
CA THR A 371 -7.39 -8.60 -17.58
C THR A 371 -8.02 -7.23 -17.86
N VAL A 372 -7.23 -6.16 -18.07
CA VAL A 372 -7.73 -4.78 -18.19
C VAL A 372 -8.02 -4.36 -19.61
N GLU A 373 -7.14 -4.67 -20.56
CA GLU A 373 -7.44 -4.43 -21.97
C GLU A 373 -8.72 -5.18 -22.36
N GLU A 374 -8.92 -6.38 -21.81
CA GLU A 374 -10.17 -7.13 -21.94
C GLU A 374 -11.35 -6.45 -21.24
N LEU A 375 -11.18 -5.88 -20.04
CA LEU A 375 -12.25 -5.21 -19.28
C LEU A 375 -12.66 -3.86 -19.91
N GLU A 376 -11.69 -3.04 -20.29
CA GLU A 376 -11.90 -1.77 -20.99
C GLU A 376 -12.55 -2.01 -22.35
N HIS A 377 -12.03 -2.99 -23.11
CA HIS A 377 -12.63 -3.38 -24.38
C HIS A 377 -14.01 -4.03 -24.19
N LEU A 378 -14.26 -4.78 -23.11
CA LEU A 378 -15.60 -5.30 -22.78
C LEU A 378 -16.57 -4.18 -22.44
N ILE A 379 -16.15 -3.18 -21.67
CA ILE A 379 -16.97 -2.02 -21.32
C ILE A 379 -17.29 -1.21 -22.58
N LEU A 380 -16.30 -0.93 -23.43
CA LEU A 380 -16.46 -0.26 -24.73
C LEU A 380 -17.42 -1.05 -25.64
N LYS A 381 -17.19 -2.34 -25.82
CA LYS A 381 -17.99 -3.22 -26.70
C LYS A 381 -19.41 -3.47 -26.17
N ALA A 382 -19.59 -3.54 -24.85
CA ALA A 382 -20.91 -3.59 -24.24
C ALA A 382 -21.69 -2.29 -24.41
N THR A 383 -20.99 -1.14 -24.50
CA THR A 383 -21.63 0.17 -24.74
C THR A 383 -21.90 0.47 -26.21
N GLU A 384 -21.08 -0.01 -27.15
CA GLU A 384 -21.37 0.06 -28.59
C GLU A 384 -22.59 -0.79 -28.98
N GLY A 385 -22.93 -1.81 -28.17
CA GLY A 385 -24.10 -2.67 -28.38
C GLY A 385 -25.43 -2.16 -27.81
N ILE A 386 -25.49 -0.98 -27.19
CA ILE A 386 -26.68 -0.50 -26.47
C ILE A 386 -27.79 0.02 -27.40
N ASP A 387 -27.52 0.20 -28.69
CA ASP A 387 -28.57 0.61 -29.65
C ASP A 387 -29.57 -0.49 -30.04
N ASN A 388 -29.40 -1.74 -29.60
CA ASN A 388 -30.39 -2.80 -29.87
C ASN A 388 -30.83 -3.55 -28.60
N LYS A 389 -32.08 -3.28 -28.20
CA LYS A 389 -32.74 -3.79 -26.98
C LYS A 389 -32.82 -5.33 -26.88
N ALA A 390 -32.66 -5.78 -25.63
CA ALA A 390 -33.34 -6.92 -24.96
C ALA A 390 -32.87 -8.37 -25.13
N GLN A 391 -31.91 -8.72 -26.01
CA GLN A 391 -31.45 -10.13 -26.10
C GLN A 391 -30.21 -10.48 -25.26
N ASN A 392 -29.36 -9.50 -24.91
CA ASN A 392 -28.07 -9.80 -24.25
C ASN A 392 -28.11 -9.88 -22.71
N LEU A 393 -29.19 -9.44 -22.05
CA LEU A 393 -29.30 -9.49 -20.59
C LEU A 393 -29.40 -10.93 -20.05
N LYS A 394 -30.07 -11.83 -20.79
CA LYS A 394 -30.23 -13.25 -20.40
C LYS A 394 -28.94 -14.05 -20.59
N THR A 395 -28.15 -13.70 -21.60
CA THR A 395 -26.83 -14.31 -21.85
C THR A 395 -25.84 -13.89 -20.77
N PHE A 396 -25.90 -12.63 -20.33
CA PHE A 396 -25.13 -12.10 -19.21
C PHE A 396 -25.53 -12.75 -17.87
N GLN A 397 -26.83 -12.90 -17.59
CA GLN A 397 -27.33 -13.59 -16.40
C GLN A 397 -26.94 -15.08 -16.33
N ARG A 398 -26.91 -15.79 -17.48
CA ARG A 398 -26.49 -17.20 -17.52
C ARG A 398 -25.00 -17.39 -17.27
N MET A 399 -24.15 -16.53 -17.83
CA MET A 399 -22.70 -16.59 -17.56
C MET A 399 -22.36 -16.25 -16.11
N PHE A 400 -23.11 -15.32 -15.50
CA PHE A 400 -22.92 -14.95 -14.10
C PHE A 400 -23.30 -16.08 -13.12
N ALA A 401 -24.36 -16.83 -13.43
CA ALA A 401 -24.79 -17.98 -12.62
C ALA A 401 -23.75 -19.12 -12.64
N ASP A 402 -23.10 -19.36 -13.79
CA ASP A 402 -22.11 -20.44 -13.99
C ASP A 402 -20.75 -20.14 -13.34
N LEU A 403 -20.45 -18.86 -13.09
CA LEU A 403 -19.28 -18.40 -12.32
C LEU A 403 -19.52 -18.48 -10.80
N THR A 404 -20.75 -18.25 -10.33
CA THR A 404 -21.08 -18.30 -8.90
C THR A 404 -21.21 -19.71 -8.32
N THR A 405 -21.46 -20.72 -9.15
CA THR A 405 -21.54 -22.13 -8.71
C THR A 405 -20.16 -22.77 -8.49
N ARG A 406 -19.09 -22.21 -9.05
CA ARG A 406 -17.70 -22.69 -8.86
C ARG A 406 -17.00 -22.14 -7.62
N ALA A 407 -17.64 -21.21 -6.91
CA ALA A 407 -17.05 -20.49 -5.77
C ALA A 407 -17.72 -20.81 -4.42
N LYS A 408 -18.46 -21.93 -4.32
CA LYS A 408 -19.25 -22.27 -3.11
C LYS A 408 -18.95 -23.63 -2.48
N ASP A 409 -18.00 -24.39 -3.00
CA ASP A 409 -17.48 -25.57 -2.33
C ASP A 409 -16.08 -25.24 -1.84
N ASP A 410 -15.99 -24.76 -0.59
CA ASP A 410 -14.85 -24.87 0.34
C ASP A 410 -14.96 -23.73 1.37
N ASP A 411 -15.69 -23.99 2.45
CA ASP A 411 -15.41 -23.44 3.80
C ASP A 411 -16.47 -23.90 4.80
N LYS A 412 -16.10 -24.87 5.65
CA LYS A 412 -16.71 -25.09 6.96
C LYS A 412 -15.66 -25.59 7.96
N GLU A 413 -15.69 -24.93 9.13
CA GLU A 413 -15.14 -25.33 10.44
C GLU A 413 -13.61 -25.13 10.62
N ALA A 414 -13.07 -24.67 11.76
CA ALA A 414 -13.59 -24.44 13.11
C ALA A 414 -12.81 -23.32 13.84
N ILE A 415 -13.44 -22.80 14.89
CA ILE A 415 -12.90 -21.90 15.92
C ILE A 415 -12.68 -22.76 17.16
N GLU A 416 -11.54 -22.63 17.84
CA GLU A 416 -11.49 -22.71 19.32
C GLU A 416 -10.21 -22.04 19.87
N ASP A 417 -10.38 -21.54 21.09
CA ASP A 417 -9.59 -20.58 21.86
C ASP A 417 -8.19 -21.06 22.29
N GLU A 418 -7.30 -20.13 22.67
CA GLU A 418 -6.61 -20.29 23.96
C GLU A 418 -6.01 -19.01 24.59
N GLN A 419 -5.82 -19.14 25.90
CA GLN A 419 -5.68 -18.11 26.92
C GLN A 419 -4.25 -17.61 27.14
N VAL A 420 -4.18 -16.40 27.70
CA VAL A 420 -2.99 -15.70 28.17
C VAL A 420 -2.37 -16.39 29.38
N THR A 421 -1.05 -16.62 29.38
CA THR A 421 -0.27 -16.80 30.61
C THR A 421 1.00 -15.92 30.62
N SER A 422 1.34 -15.43 31.81
CA SER A 422 2.34 -14.39 32.08
C SER A 422 3.78 -14.92 32.17
N ALA A 423 4.72 -14.05 31.81
CA ALA A 423 6.16 -14.25 31.79
C ALA A 423 6.84 -14.62 33.13
N LYS A 424 7.89 -15.43 33.03
CA LYS A 424 9.14 -15.33 33.80
C LYS A 424 10.35 -15.67 32.91
N ASP A 425 11.40 -14.88 33.08
CA ASP A 425 12.74 -15.00 32.47
C ASP A 425 13.37 -16.37 32.68
N GLU A 426 13.80 -17.01 31.58
CA GLU A 426 15.05 -17.78 31.53
C GLU A 426 15.64 -17.64 30.11
N THR A 427 16.95 -17.40 30.04
CA THR A 427 17.73 -17.32 28.80
C THR A 427 17.84 -18.71 28.15
N SER A 428 16.97 -19.00 27.17
CA SER A 428 17.10 -20.14 26.26
C SER A 428 17.51 -19.69 24.86
N ASN A 429 18.14 -20.59 24.10
CA ASN A 429 18.61 -20.35 22.73
C ASN A 429 17.43 -19.93 21.83
N GLU A 430 17.50 -18.74 21.24
CA GLU A 430 16.47 -18.20 20.33
C GLU A 430 16.23 -19.12 19.12
N ASP A 431 17.26 -19.85 18.66
CA ASP A 431 17.16 -20.78 17.53
C ASP A 431 16.29 -22.02 17.83
N GLU A 432 16.30 -22.53 19.07
CA GLU A 432 15.49 -23.71 19.47
C GLU A 432 14.01 -23.35 19.64
N LEU A 433 13.71 -22.16 20.17
CA LEU A 433 12.33 -21.66 20.34
C LEU A 433 11.63 -21.40 19.01
N ILE A 434 12.38 -20.98 17.98
CA ILE A 434 11.85 -20.78 16.62
C ILE A 434 11.52 -22.13 15.96
N GLU A 435 12.26 -23.19 16.27
CA GLU A 435 12.01 -24.54 15.74
C GLU A 435 10.73 -25.16 16.31
N GLU A 436 10.46 -25.01 17.62
CA GLU A 436 9.26 -25.57 18.26
C GLU A 436 7.95 -24.89 17.79
N GLU A 437 7.95 -23.57 17.57
CA GLU A 437 6.75 -22.86 17.06
C GLU A 437 6.47 -23.13 15.57
N GLU A 438 7.46 -23.59 14.81
CA GLU A 438 7.31 -23.97 13.40
C GLU A 438 6.72 -25.38 13.20
N GLU A 439 6.89 -26.29 14.18
CA GLU A 439 6.29 -27.64 14.17
C GLU A 439 4.79 -27.64 14.49
N GLY A 440 4.28 -26.61 15.19
CA GLY A 440 2.84 -26.47 15.49
C GLY A 440 1.95 -26.14 14.28
N ASP A 441 2.56 -25.71 13.15
CA ASP A 441 1.89 -25.30 11.90
C ASP A 441 1.97 -26.43 10.83
N GLU A 442 2.04 -27.70 11.27
CA GLU A 442 2.25 -28.90 10.42
C GLU A 442 0.99 -29.55 9.83
N SER A 443 -0.22 -29.08 10.15
CA SER A 443 -1.43 -29.58 9.49
C SER A 443 -1.72 -28.76 8.22
N ASP A 444 -1.21 -29.24 7.08
CA ASP A 444 -1.66 -28.99 5.69
C ASP A 444 -0.49 -28.74 4.74
N ALA A 445 0.38 -29.74 4.57
CA ALA A 445 1.25 -29.83 3.41
C ALA A 445 0.58 -30.75 2.36
N ALA A 446 -0.18 -30.18 1.44
CA ALA A 446 -0.57 -30.89 0.22
C ALA A 446 0.68 -31.18 -0.62
N GLU A 447 0.81 -32.44 -1.06
CA GLU A 447 1.94 -32.95 -1.82
C GLU A 447 2.30 -32.10 -3.04
N ASN A 448 3.62 -31.96 -3.25
CA ASN A 448 4.28 -31.32 -4.37
C ASN A 448 3.59 -31.55 -5.72
N THR A 449 3.20 -30.47 -6.39
CA THR A 449 2.96 -30.45 -7.84
C THR A 449 4.10 -29.72 -8.55
N GLU A 450 5.33 -30.20 -8.40
CA GLU A 450 6.39 -29.91 -9.38
C GLU A 450 6.42 -31.03 -10.42
N SER A 451 6.24 -30.66 -11.68
CA SER A 451 6.36 -31.57 -12.82
C SER A 451 7.78 -32.15 -12.85
N PRO A 452 7.98 -33.47 -12.95
CA PRO A 452 9.32 -34.05 -12.96
C PRO A 452 10.10 -33.56 -14.19
N GLY A 453 11.18 -32.81 -13.97
CA GLY A 453 12.12 -32.40 -15.04
C GLY A 453 12.52 -30.92 -15.09
N ARG A 454 12.04 -30.03 -14.22
CA ARG A 454 12.58 -28.66 -14.13
C ARG A 454 13.79 -28.62 -13.19
N PRO A 455 14.91 -27.98 -13.58
CA PRO A 455 16.04 -27.78 -12.67
C PRO A 455 15.59 -26.97 -11.46
N GLN A 456 16.03 -27.42 -10.28
CA GLN A 456 15.67 -26.82 -9.00
C GLN A 456 16.18 -25.37 -8.96
N ARG A 457 15.26 -24.41 -8.81
CA ARG A 457 15.63 -22.98 -8.80
C ARG A 457 16.53 -22.64 -7.61
N GLU A 458 17.50 -21.76 -7.85
CA GLU A 458 18.34 -21.18 -6.81
C GLU A 458 17.47 -20.37 -5.85
N LEU A 459 17.69 -20.55 -4.55
CA LEU A 459 16.98 -19.84 -3.50
C LEU A 459 17.97 -19.43 -2.41
N PHE A 460 17.85 -18.22 -1.92
CA PHE A 460 18.57 -17.74 -0.75
C PHE A 460 17.56 -17.25 0.27
N GLY A 461 17.49 -17.91 1.42
CA GLY A 461 16.57 -17.58 2.51
C GLY A 461 17.33 -17.12 3.74
N MET A 462 16.83 -16.09 4.39
CA MET A 462 17.33 -15.60 5.67
C MET A 462 16.16 -15.27 6.59
N PHE A 463 16.43 -15.21 7.88
CA PHE A 463 15.51 -14.59 8.85
C PHE A 463 16.23 -13.56 9.71
N VAL A 464 15.46 -12.59 10.21
CA VAL A 464 15.94 -11.50 11.06
C VAL A 464 15.21 -11.52 12.39
N THR A 465 15.97 -11.53 13.49
CA THR A 465 15.47 -11.27 14.86
C THR A 465 16.05 -9.96 15.37
N ILE A 466 15.36 -9.31 16.32
CA ILE A 466 15.77 -8.02 16.87
C ILE A 466 15.64 -7.97 18.39
N ARG A 467 16.37 -7.04 19.00
CA ARG A 467 16.19 -6.59 20.38
C ARG A 467 16.17 -5.07 20.40
N ASN A 468 15.06 -4.50 20.90
CA ASN A 468 14.91 -3.07 21.05
C ASN A 468 15.57 -2.61 22.36
N GLN A 469 16.34 -1.53 22.29
CA GLN A 469 16.96 -0.91 23.45
C GLN A 469 16.64 0.59 23.46
N VAL A 470 15.98 1.07 24.52
CA VAL A 470 15.65 2.49 24.73
C VAL A 470 16.40 2.98 25.97
N ASN A 471 17.20 4.04 25.81
CA ASN A 471 18.00 4.63 26.88
C ASN A 471 18.88 3.60 27.63
N GLY A 472 19.41 2.61 26.91
CA GLY A 472 20.24 1.55 27.47
C GLY A 472 19.48 0.33 28.03
N GLU A 473 18.14 0.37 28.12
CA GLU A 473 17.33 -0.74 28.64
C GLU A 473 16.63 -1.53 27.53
N HIS A 474 16.61 -2.86 27.65
CA HIS A 474 15.92 -3.72 26.69
C HIS A 474 14.41 -3.64 26.91
N VAL A 475 13.68 -3.42 25.83
CA VAL A 475 12.22 -3.31 25.82
C VAL A 475 11.65 -4.14 24.67
N GLU A 476 10.37 -4.51 24.75
CA GLU A 476 9.69 -5.12 23.60
C GLU A 476 9.66 -4.15 22.41
N ARG A 477 9.37 -2.88 22.69
CA ARG A 477 9.33 -1.76 21.74
C ARG A 477 9.26 -0.41 22.47
N PRO A 478 9.57 0.71 21.80
CA PRO A 478 9.30 2.05 22.34
C PRO A 478 7.81 2.26 22.62
N THR A 479 7.44 2.67 23.83
CA THR A 479 6.05 2.97 24.21
C THR A 479 5.95 4.28 24.99
N ASN A 480 4.81 4.97 24.87
CA ASN A 480 4.47 6.17 25.65
C ASN A 480 5.49 7.31 25.58
N VAL A 481 6.27 7.40 24.50
CA VAL A 481 7.30 8.44 24.30
C VAL A 481 6.63 9.81 24.17
N ARG A 482 7.05 10.76 25.01
CA ARG A 482 6.60 12.16 25.03
C ARG A 482 7.72 13.06 24.53
N LYS A 483 7.33 14.23 24.02
CA LYS A 483 8.27 15.24 23.47
C LYS A 483 9.36 15.68 24.45
N GLU A 484 9.08 15.63 25.76
CA GLU A 484 9.98 16.07 26.83
C GLU A 484 10.95 14.97 27.28
N ASP A 485 10.71 13.72 26.87
CA ASP A 485 11.51 12.58 27.29
C ASP A 485 12.86 12.57 26.55
N ASP A 486 13.91 12.18 27.28
CA ASP A 486 15.13 11.71 26.64
C ASP A 486 14.84 10.38 25.93
N PHE A 487 15.17 10.31 24.65
CA PHE A 487 14.76 9.22 23.78
C PHE A 487 15.87 8.85 22.81
N ASP A 488 16.65 7.85 23.21
CA ASP A 488 17.62 7.17 22.39
C ASP A 488 17.16 5.72 22.17
N TRP A 489 16.71 5.41 20.95
CA TRP A 489 16.31 4.07 20.57
C TRP A 489 17.35 3.49 19.60
N SER A 490 17.90 2.36 20.00
CA SER A 490 18.77 1.52 19.18
C SER A 490 18.18 0.13 19.03
N VAL A 491 18.53 -0.54 17.94
CA VAL A 491 18.09 -1.90 17.65
C VAL A 491 19.29 -2.77 17.38
N GLN A 492 19.44 -3.81 18.19
CA GLN A 492 20.36 -4.90 17.91
C GLN A 492 19.61 -5.93 17.07
N TYR A 493 20.26 -6.48 16.04
CA TYR A 493 19.62 -7.45 15.17
C TYR A 493 20.60 -8.56 14.77
N ASN A 494 20.06 -9.75 14.55
CA ASN A 494 20.78 -10.88 13.99
C ASN A 494 20.14 -11.31 12.67
N ILE A 495 20.97 -11.66 11.68
CA ILE A 495 20.52 -12.13 10.36
C ILE A 495 21.16 -13.49 10.12
N THR A 496 20.32 -14.52 10.10
CA THR A 496 20.72 -15.92 9.97
C THR A 496 20.31 -16.47 8.61
N GLU A 497 21.23 -17.15 7.93
CA GLU A 497 20.96 -17.86 6.68
C GLU A 497 20.24 -19.19 6.96
N LEU A 498 19.21 -19.48 6.19
CA LEU A 498 18.46 -20.74 6.28
C LEU A 498 19.13 -21.82 5.43
N PRO A 499 19.29 -23.05 5.94
CA PRO A 499 19.66 -24.20 5.11
C PRO A 499 18.67 -24.38 3.95
N ASP A 500 19.16 -24.77 2.77
CA ASP A 500 18.37 -24.81 1.52
C ASP A 500 17.05 -25.60 1.65
N THR A 501 17.07 -26.76 2.32
CA THR A 501 15.87 -27.58 2.55
C THR A 501 14.82 -26.86 3.39
N ARG A 502 15.22 -26.22 4.50
CA ARG A 502 14.34 -25.43 5.37
C ARG A 502 13.84 -24.17 4.66
N ALA A 503 14.72 -23.48 3.94
CA ALA A 503 14.39 -22.29 3.17
C ALA A 503 13.25 -22.56 2.18
N ARG A 504 13.30 -23.69 1.44
CA ARG A 504 12.26 -24.07 0.48
C ARG A 504 10.92 -24.38 1.15
N LYS A 505 10.90 -25.18 2.23
CA LYS A 505 9.67 -25.50 2.99
C LYS A 505 8.96 -24.22 3.43
N ILE A 506 9.70 -23.27 4.01
CA ILE A 506 9.14 -22.00 4.49
C ILE A 506 8.71 -21.10 3.33
N TYR A 507 9.51 -21.02 2.25
CA TYR A 507 9.19 -20.23 1.08
C TYR A 507 7.90 -20.69 0.38
N ASP A 508 7.67 -22.00 0.28
CA ASP A 508 6.43 -22.54 -0.30
C ASP A 508 5.20 -22.20 0.55
N LYS A 509 5.29 -22.35 1.88
CA LYS A 509 4.23 -21.92 2.80
C LYS A 509 3.98 -20.40 2.70
N LEU A 510 5.02 -19.59 2.55
CA LEU A 510 4.90 -18.13 2.35
C LEU A 510 4.14 -17.81 1.07
N LYS A 511 4.50 -18.43 -0.06
CA LYS A 511 3.78 -18.25 -1.33
C LYS A 511 2.32 -18.66 -1.23
N GLN A 512 2.01 -19.77 -0.54
CA GLN A 512 0.63 -20.19 -0.30
C GLN A 512 -0.15 -19.16 0.53
N ARG A 513 0.43 -18.64 1.62
CA ARG A 513 -0.18 -17.57 2.42
C ARG A 513 -0.40 -16.30 1.60
N ARG A 514 0.58 -15.93 0.78
CA ARG A 514 0.48 -14.78 -0.14
C ARG A 514 -0.70 -14.96 -1.11
N LYS A 515 -0.80 -16.13 -1.74
CA LYS A 515 -1.90 -16.47 -2.66
C LYS A 515 -3.27 -16.54 -1.97
N LYS A 516 -3.35 -16.92 -0.69
CA LYS A 516 -4.61 -16.99 0.05
C LYS A 516 -5.18 -15.60 0.38
N VAL A 517 -4.31 -14.61 0.55
CA VAL A 517 -4.67 -13.27 1.01
C VAL A 517 -4.95 -12.29 -0.13
N LEU A 518 -4.35 -12.51 -1.31
CA LEU A 518 -4.58 -11.73 -2.54
C LEU A 518 -5.60 -12.41 -3.45
#